data_AF-A0A9W8LTL9-F1
#
_entry.id   AF-A0A9W8LTL9-F1
#
_cell.length_a   1.000
_cell.length_b   1.000
_cell.length_c   1.000
_cell.angle_alpha   90.00
_cell.angle_beta   90.00
_cell.angle_gamma   90.00
#
_symmetry.space_group_name_H-M   'P 1'
#
loop_
_entity.id
_entity.type
_entity.pdbx_description
1 polymer ?
#
loop_
_entity_poly.entity_id
_entity_poly.type
_entity_poly.pdbx_seq_one_letter_code
_entity_poly.pdbx_strand_id
1 'polypeptide(L)'
;MSEDMVPKKIHPENHHNDEWEAYWAAGGIEHDQGGPSEALRELLEDHRWLLPRGRCLVAGCGRGYDALYLASRGLTCVAIDCSESAIAQAQK
;
A
#
# COMPACT_ATOMS: atom_id res chain seq x y z
N MET A 1 -4.56 -16.52 -30.56
CA MET A 1 -4.43 -16.61 -29.09
C MET A 1 -3.25 -15.72 -28.75
N SER A 2 -3.50 -14.53 -28.19
CA SER A 2 -2.47 -13.51 -27.95
C SER A 2 -1.49 -13.96 -26.86
N GLU A 3 -0.21 -13.63 -27.05
CA GLU A 3 0.92 -13.97 -26.17
C GLU A 3 0.86 -13.29 -24.78
N ASP A 4 -0.15 -12.45 -24.52
CA ASP A 4 -0.26 -11.57 -23.35
C ASP A 4 -0.74 -12.24 -22.05
N MET A 5 -0.94 -13.57 -22.05
CA MET A 5 -1.42 -14.32 -20.87
C MET A 5 -0.38 -15.25 -20.24
N VAL A 6 0.89 -15.13 -20.61
CA VAL A 6 1.96 -15.84 -19.88
C VAL A 6 2.19 -15.11 -18.55
N PRO A 7 2.06 -15.76 -17.38
CA PRO A 7 2.44 -15.15 -16.11
C PRO A 7 3.91 -14.70 -16.22
N LYS A 8 4.17 -13.40 -16.04
CA LYS A 8 5.54 -12.90 -15.94
C LYS A 8 6.26 -13.76 -14.90
N LYS A 9 7.25 -14.54 -15.34
CA LYS A 9 8.12 -15.29 -14.43
C LYS A 9 8.65 -14.29 -13.41
N ILE A 10 8.54 -14.61 -12.12
CA ILE A 10 9.25 -13.86 -11.09
C ILE A 10 10.72 -14.02 -11.40
N HIS A 11 11.35 -12.93 -11.86
CA HIS A 11 12.76 -12.95 -12.23
C HIS A 11 13.59 -13.17 -10.95
N PRO A 12 14.49 -14.16 -10.93
CA PRO A 12 15.28 -14.49 -9.74
C PRO A 12 16.26 -13.38 -9.34
N GLU A 13 16.55 -12.44 -10.26
CA GLU A 13 17.34 -11.24 -10.02
C GLU A 13 16.50 -9.97 -9.70
N ASN A 14 15.25 -10.13 -9.26
CA ASN A 14 14.40 -9.00 -8.88
C ASN A 14 14.91 -8.32 -7.59
N HIS A 15 15.70 -7.26 -7.76
CA HIS A 15 16.15 -6.34 -6.71
C HIS A 15 15.08 -5.30 -6.31
N HIS A 16 13.84 -5.45 -6.75
CA HIS A 16 12.78 -4.46 -6.50
C HIS A 16 12.58 -4.15 -5.02
N ASN A 17 12.72 -5.13 -4.12
CA ASN A 17 12.59 -4.86 -2.68
C ASN A 17 13.76 -4.01 -2.16
N ASP A 18 14.98 -4.26 -2.64
CA ASP A 18 16.17 -3.47 -2.27
C ASP A 18 16.04 -2.03 -2.80
N GLU A 19 15.50 -1.85 -4.00
CA GLU A 19 15.21 -0.54 -4.60
C GLU A 19 14.15 0.22 -3.79
N TRP A 20 13.07 -0.44 -3.37
CA TRP A 20 12.05 0.17 -2.51
C TRP A 20 12.59 0.52 -1.12
N GLU A 21 13.44 -0.33 -0.55
CA GLU A 21 14.12 -0.02 0.71
C GLU A 21 15.02 1.21 0.57
N ALA A 22 15.85 1.27 -0.48
CA ALA A 22 16.70 2.43 -0.75
C ALA A 22 15.89 3.72 -0.94
N TYR A 23 14.76 3.64 -1.64
CA TYR A 23 13.82 4.73 -1.83
C TYR A 23 13.24 5.25 -0.49
N TRP A 24 12.76 4.35 0.37
CA TRP A 24 12.18 4.73 1.67
C TRP A 24 13.25 5.20 2.66
N ALA A 25 14.45 4.61 2.63
CA ALA A 25 15.60 5.06 3.40
C ALA A 25 16.02 6.48 3.03
N ALA A 26 15.85 6.88 1.77
CA ALA A 26 16.05 8.25 1.29
C ALA A 26 14.90 9.22 1.64
N GLY A 27 13.89 8.77 2.39
CA GLY A 27 12.77 9.59 2.87
C GLY A 27 11.47 9.42 2.10
N GLY A 28 11.51 8.73 0.95
CA GLY A 28 10.33 8.28 0.22
C GLY A 28 9.39 9.38 -0.25
N ILE A 29 9.91 10.52 -0.73
CA ILE A 29 9.10 11.73 -0.99
C ILE A 29 8.33 11.67 -2.33
N GLU A 30 8.87 11.02 -3.37
CA GLU A 30 8.30 11.14 -4.74
C GLU A 30 6.94 10.43 -4.91
N HIS A 31 6.75 9.31 -4.23
CA HIS A 31 5.55 8.48 -4.23
C HIS A 31 4.68 8.66 -2.98
N ASP A 32 5.10 9.48 -2.03
CA ASP A 32 4.32 9.77 -0.82
C ASP A 32 3.44 11.00 -1.01
N GLN A 33 2.12 10.80 -0.95
CA GLN A 33 1.12 11.84 -1.10
C GLN A 33 0.77 12.54 0.23
N GLY A 34 1.40 12.15 1.34
CA GLY A 34 1.18 12.74 2.67
C GLY A 34 -0.18 12.43 3.30
N GLY A 35 -0.94 11.50 2.73
CA GLY A 35 -2.29 11.14 3.14
C GLY A 35 -2.82 9.92 2.40
N PRO A 36 -4.06 9.49 2.73
CA PRO A 36 -4.66 8.34 2.06
C PRO A 36 -4.92 8.66 0.58
N SER A 37 -4.93 7.62 -0.25
CA SER A 37 -5.22 7.69 -1.67
C SER A 37 -6.55 8.40 -1.93
N GLU A 38 -6.54 9.38 -2.85
CA GLU A 38 -7.76 10.12 -3.19
C GLU A 38 -8.83 9.19 -3.77
N ALA A 39 -8.45 8.22 -4.60
CA ALA A 39 -9.38 7.23 -5.14
C ALA A 39 -10.06 6.40 -4.04
N LEU A 40 -9.32 6.08 -2.96
CA LEU A 40 -9.88 5.39 -1.80
C LEU A 40 -10.86 6.30 -1.03
N ARG A 41 -10.53 7.58 -0.87
CA ARG A 41 -11.43 8.55 -0.23
C ARG A 41 -12.73 8.70 -1.00
N GLU A 42 -12.64 8.98 -2.30
CA GLU A 42 -13.79 9.12 -3.19
C GLU A 42 -14.70 7.89 -3.11
N LEU A 43 -14.13 6.69 -3.18
CA LEU A 43 -14.87 5.43 -3.08
C LEU A 43 -15.71 5.33 -1.80
N LEU A 44 -15.17 5.80 -0.67
CA LEU A 44 -15.79 5.67 0.65
C LEU A 44 -16.68 6.85 1.05
N GLU A 45 -16.45 8.03 0.48
CA GLU A 45 -17.23 9.25 0.68
C GLU A 45 -18.46 9.28 -0.24
N ASP A 46 -18.38 8.69 -1.44
CA ASP A 46 -19.49 8.60 -2.38
C ASP A 46 -20.65 7.73 -1.89
N HIS A 47 -20.50 6.99 -0.78
CA HIS A 47 -21.47 6.07 -0.17
C HIS A 47 -22.08 5.00 -1.11
N ARG A 48 -21.61 4.93 -2.36
CA ARG A 48 -22.01 3.95 -3.37
C ARG A 48 -21.46 2.56 -3.06
N TRP A 49 -20.42 2.50 -2.23
CA TRP A 49 -19.75 1.27 -1.84
C TRP A 49 -19.76 1.13 -0.32
N LEU A 50 -20.43 0.07 0.16
CA LEU A 50 -20.38 -0.30 1.56
C LEU A 50 -19.13 -1.13 1.79
N LEU A 51 -18.21 -0.63 2.61
CA LEU A 51 -17.12 -1.46 3.09
C LEU A 51 -17.67 -2.58 3.96
N PRO A 52 -17.27 -3.84 3.71
CA PRO A 52 -17.57 -4.91 4.63
C PRO A 52 -16.94 -4.61 5.98
N ARG A 53 -17.68 -4.86 7.05
CA ARG A 53 -17.11 -4.85 8.40
C ARG A 53 -16.13 -6.02 8.53
N GLY A 54 -15.05 -5.81 9.29
CA GLY A 54 -14.10 -6.88 9.58
C GLY A 54 -12.66 -6.47 9.30
N ARG A 55 -11.92 -7.33 8.59
CA ARG A 55 -10.47 -7.21 8.44
C ARG A 55 -10.07 -6.73 7.05
N CYS A 56 -9.02 -5.93 6.99
CA CYS A 56 -8.44 -5.42 5.74
C CYS A 56 -6.94 -5.75 5.66
N LEU A 57 -6.41 -5.88 4.44
CA LEU A 57 -4.97 -5.97 4.16
C LEU A 57 -4.59 -4.82 3.24
N VAL A 58 -3.58 -4.03 3.63
CA VAL A 58 -2.94 -3.02 2.78
C VAL A 58 -1.53 -3.48 2.48
N ALA A 59 -1.29 -3.94 1.25
CA ALA A 59 0.02 -4.38 0.78
C ALA A 59 0.79 -3.24 0.13
N GLY A 60 2.09 -3.12 0.43
CA GLY A 60 2.88 -1.95 0.03
C GLY A 60 2.40 -0.70 0.76
N CYS A 61 2.25 -0.79 2.08
CA CYS A 61 1.56 0.24 2.84
C CYS A 61 2.33 1.55 2.99
N GLY A 62 3.63 1.58 2.71
CA GLY A 62 4.47 2.76 2.94
C GLY A 62 4.33 3.25 4.38
N ARG A 63 4.00 4.55 4.54
CA ARG A 63 3.69 5.18 5.84
C ARG A 63 2.33 4.79 6.45
N GLY A 64 1.54 3.95 5.79
CA GLY A 64 0.33 3.37 6.35
C GLY A 64 -0.94 4.23 6.27
N TYR A 65 -0.95 5.32 5.50
CA TYR A 65 -2.08 6.25 5.43
C TYR A 65 -3.41 5.58 5.10
N ASP A 66 -3.44 4.72 4.08
CA ASP A 66 -4.66 4.00 3.68
C ASP A 66 -5.13 3.02 4.75
N ALA A 67 -4.19 2.34 5.42
CA ALA A 67 -4.53 1.42 6.50
C ALA A 67 -5.13 2.16 7.70
N LEU A 68 -4.58 3.32 8.06
CA LEU A 68 -5.11 4.18 9.12
C LEU A 68 -6.48 4.76 8.74
N TYR A 69 -6.65 5.19 7.49
CA TYR A 69 -7.92 5.68 6.99
C TYR A 69 -8.98 4.58 7.04
N LEU A 70 -8.71 3.37 6.54
CA LEU A 70 -9.62 2.22 6.63
C LEU A 70 -9.92 1.82 8.07
N ALA A 71 -8.92 1.84 8.95
CA ALA A 71 -9.11 1.56 10.37
C ALA A 71 -10.03 2.59 11.04
N SER A 72 -9.91 3.88 10.69
CA SER A 72 -10.80 4.94 11.17
C SER A 72 -12.26 4.73 10.74
N ARG A 73 -12.50 3.95 9.68
CA ARG A 73 -13.83 3.56 9.19
C ARG A 73 -14.36 2.27 9.81
N GLY A 74 -13.66 1.72 10.80
CA GLY A 74 -14.10 0.58 11.61
C GLY A 74 -13.59 -0.78 11.16
N LEU A 75 -12.58 -0.83 10.28
CA LEU A 75 -11.92 -2.08 9.91
C LEU A 75 -10.72 -2.38 10.83
N THR A 76 -10.43 -3.66 11.03
CA THR A 76 -9.17 -4.10 11.64
C THR A 76 -8.16 -4.38 10.52
N CYS A 77 -7.21 -3.47 10.33
CA CYS A 77 -6.28 -3.56 9.21
C CYS A 77 -4.95 -4.19 9.58
N VAL A 78 -4.43 -5.02 8.67
CA VAL A 78 -3.04 -5.46 8.63
C VAL A 78 -2.39 -4.69 7.49
N ALA A 79 -1.30 -4.00 7.77
CA ALA A 79 -0.54 -3.24 6.79
C ALA A 79 0.85 -3.86 6.67
N ILE A 80 1.29 -4.14 5.45
CA ILE A 80 2.60 -4.76 5.19
C ILE A 80 3.36 -3.96 4.14
N ASP A 81 4.66 -3.86 4.34
CA ASP A 81 5.60 -3.35 3.35
C ASP A 81 6.86 -4.21 3.39
N CYS A 82 7.57 -4.28 2.27
CA CYS A 82 8.86 -4.97 2.18
C CYS A 82 10.01 -4.12 2.75
N SER A 83 9.81 -2.81 2.85
CA SER A 83 10.81 -1.87 3.36
C SER A 83 10.71 -1.71 4.88
N GLU A 84 11.80 -2.00 5.59
CA GLU A 84 11.92 -1.72 7.02
C GLU A 84 11.89 -0.20 7.28
N SER A 85 12.50 0.60 6.40
CA SER A 85 12.45 2.06 6.47
C SER A 85 11.03 2.62 6.34
N ALA A 86 10.20 2.04 5.47
CA ALA A 86 8.79 2.41 5.35
C ALA A 86 8.02 2.12 6.65
N ILE A 87 8.17 0.91 7.19
CA ILE A 87 7.53 0.51 8.44
C ILE A 87 7.97 1.40 9.61
N ALA A 88 9.26 1.72 9.71
CA ALA A 88 9.77 2.61 10.73
C ALA A 88 9.21 4.04 10.62
N GLN A 89 8.86 4.49 9.41
CA GLN A 89 8.19 5.78 9.20
C GLN A 89 6.69 5.72 9.50
N ALA A 90 6.02 4.59 9.22
CA ALA A 90 4.61 4.38 9.52
C ALA A 90 4.29 4.33 11.02
N GLN A 91 5.29 4.00 11.85
CA GLN A 91 5.15 3.85 13.31
C GLN A 91 5.46 5.13 14.10
N LYS A 92 5.79 6.24 13.42
CA LYS A 92 6.07 7.55 14.04
C LYS A 92 4.79 8.35 14.22
#